data_AF-A0A1J5GDW3-F1
#
_entry.id   AF-A0A1J5GDW3-F1
#
_cell.length_a   1.000
_cell.length_b   1.000
_cell.length_c   1.000
_cell.angle_alpha   90.00
_cell.angle_beta   90.00
_cell.angle_gamma   90.00
#
_symmetry.space_group_name_H-M   'P 1'
#
loop_
_entity.id
_entity.type
_entity.pdbx_description
1 polymer ?
#
loop_
_entity_poly.entity_id
_entity_poly.type
_entity_poly.pdbx_seq_one_letter_code
_entity_poly.pdbx_strand_id
1 'polypeptide(L)'
;MQTEQWVRTDDPEAESHEEEADGKILAEILKHDIHGQLLEHPYVVRKIEDLVRRRWLTLATSGGINFSSFMAQPCPELGELEMCIPDMPEGKYVGFRYPIRDRNDLQIWTNKHIKGLNQQGTMYVNPDIARDYCGMDFDGDTFCVKSVEKLPEIAKEIRQYHLKPTTYKPDKVPVQGTLAEVALRSTENQIGLITYYLATAWATGQHQYIAGLAQEVQVAVDRLKSDLSHDQAFLDEVGKSLPKLDWLIDRKRQGVYGSYYDAKQRCKMPARTMEANGEYNDAISLLIQSVNEIWKPVDLHERTLLEFRELFVKPSEILYKRAIARRDEYASKQKC
;
A
#
# COMPACT_ATOMS: atom_id res chain seq x y z
N MET A 1 -30.47 -6.06 -12.33
CA MET A 1 -30.29 -6.55 -10.94
C MET A 1 -29.36 -7.76 -11.00
N GLN A 2 -28.05 -7.50 -10.94
CA GLN A 2 -26.99 -8.50 -10.81
C GLN A 2 -25.92 -7.84 -9.93
N THR A 3 -26.15 -7.90 -8.64
CA THR A 3 -25.25 -7.45 -7.58
C THR A 3 -25.16 -8.63 -6.65
N GLU A 4 -24.03 -9.34 -6.72
CA GLU A 4 -23.45 -10.23 -5.70
C GLU A 4 -22.43 -11.14 -6.38
N GLN A 5 -21.35 -10.53 -6.86
CA GLN A 5 -20.08 -11.25 -6.93
C GLN A 5 -19.29 -10.77 -5.72
N TRP A 6 -19.32 -11.60 -4.69
CA TRP A 6 -18.63 -11.45 -3.43
C TRP A 6 -17.28 -10.75 -3.61
N VAL A 7 -17.21 -9.50 -3.15
CA VAL A 7 -15.94 -8.85 -2.85
C VAL A 7 -15.34 -9.71 -1.74
N ARG A 8 -14.37 -10.56 -2.08
CA ARG A 8 -13.33 -10.88 -1.10
C ARG A 8 -12.78 -9.52 -0.71
N THR A 9 -13.10 -9.08 0.50
CA THR A 9 -12.32 -8.03 1.14
C THR A 9 -10.93 -8.60 1.25
N ASP A 10 -10.05 -8.19 0.34
CA ASP A 10 -8.61 -8.34 0.45
C ASP A 10 -8.24 -7.58 1.72
N ASP A 11 -8.33 -8.24 2.87
CA ASP A 11 -7.90 -7.70 4.15
C ASP A 11 -6.36 -7.66 4.08
N PRO A 12 -5.76 -6.47 3.91
CA PRO A 12 -4.32 -6.36 3.71
C PRO A 12 -3.56 -6.82 4.96
N GLU A 13 -4.17 -6.76 6.14
CA GLU A 13 -3.58 -7.23 7.39
C GLU A 13 -3.55 -8.76 7.42
N ALA A 14 -4.67 -9.41 7.06
CA ALA A 14 -4.74 -10.87 6.99
C ALA A 14 -3.79 -11.45 5.94
N GLU A 15 -3.71 -10.83 4.75
CA GLU A 15 -2.70 -11.20 3.75
C GLU A 15 -1.30 -11.04 4.36
N SER A 16 -0.95 -9.86 4.90
CA SER A 16 0.39 -9.60 5.45
C SER A 16 0.84 -10.59 6.54
N HIS A 17 -0.09 -11.06 7.39
CA HIS A 17 0.18 -12.05 8.43
C HIS A 17 0.45 -13.45 7.86
N GLU A 18 -0.31 -13.87 6.85
CA GLU A 18 -0.03 -15.12 6.12
C GLU A 18 1.30 -15.05 5.37
N GLU A 19 1.64 -13.89 4.80
CA GLU A 19 2.91 -13.66 4.11
C GLU A 19 4.13 -13.77 5.03
N GLU A 20 4.06 -13.15 6.22
CA GLU A 20 5.14 -13.21 7.20
C GLU A 20 5.33 -14.64 7.74
N ALA A 21 4.22 -15.38 7.91
CA ALA A 21 4.27 -16.77 8.32
C ALA A 21 4.89 -17.69 7.24
N ASP A 22 4.47 -17.53 5.98
CA ASP A 22 5.01 -18.30 4.85
C ASP A 22 6.50 -17.99 4.61
N GLY A 23 6.91 -16.72 4.72
CA GLY A 23 8.30 -16.31 4.61
C GLY A 23 9.18 -16.94 5.70
N LYS A 24 8.69 -17.00 6.94
CA LYS A 24 9.37 -17.68 8.05
C LYS A 24 9.51 -19.18 7.80
N ILE A 25 8.48 -19.84 7.29
CA ILE A 25 8.53 -21.28 6.96
C ILE A 25 9.57 -21.56 5.87
N LEU A 26 9.56 -20.78 4.78
CA LEU A 26 10.53 -20.92 3.70
C LEU A 26 11.97 -20.70 4.22
N ALA A 27 12.19 -19.65 5.02
CA ALA A 27 13.49 -19.36 5.60
C ALA A 27 13.99 -20.50 6.50
N GLU A 28 13.12 -21.08 7.32
CA GLU A 28 13.46 -22.22 8.17
C GLU A 28 13.77 -23.49 7.35
N ILE A 29 13.02 -23.74 6.25
CA ILE A 29 13.33 -24.83 5.32
C ILE A 29 14.72 -24.64 4.72
N LEU A 30 14.99 -23.46 4.13
CA LEU A 30 16.27 -23.18 3.47
C LEU A 30 17.45 -23.19 4.44
N LYS A 31 17.26 -22.74 5.67
CA LYS A 31 18.28 -22.77 6.73
C LYS A 31 18.66 -24.19 7.14
N HIS A 32 17.70 -25.12 7.12
CA HIS A 32 17.92 -26.52 7.47
C HIS A 32 18.25 -27.41 6.26
N ASP A 33 18.06 -26.92 5.04
CA ASP A 33 18.42 -27.59 3.80
C ASP A 33 19.92 -27.43 3.49
N ILE A 34 20.76 -27.94 4.39
CA ILE A 34 22.23 -27.81 4.34
C ILE A 34 22.81 -28.38 3.04
N HIS A 35 22.14 -29.35 2.43
CA HIS A 35 22.57 -30.04 1.22
C HIS A 35 21.87 -29.56 -0.06
N GLY A 36 20.99 -28.56 0.03
CA GLY A 36 20.25 -28.02 -1.12
C GLY A 36 19.27 -29.02 -1.75
N GLN A 37 18.85 -30.04 -1.01
CA GLN A 37 17.99 -31.12 -1.52
C GLN A 37 16.55 -30.67 -1.74
N LEU A 38 16.10 -29.61 -1.07
CA LEU A 38 14.73 -29.10 -1.15
C LEU A 38 14.58 -27.91 -2.10
N LEU A 39 15.68 -27.43 -2.71
CA LEU A 39 15.64 -26.28 -3.64
C LEU A 39 14.70 -26.51 -4.84
N GLU A 40 14.57 -27.75 -5.29
CA GLU A 40 13.71 -28.14 -6.43
C GLU A 40 12.34 -28.65 -5.97
N HIS A 41 12.07 -28.62 -4.66
CA HIS A 41 10.80 -29.08 -4.10
C HIS A 41 9.67 -28.14 -4.54
N PRO A 42 8.53 -28.65 -5.04
CA PRO A 42 7.40 -27.84 -5.50
C PRO A 42 7.00 -26.70 -4.57
N TYR A 43 6.89 -26.97 -3.27
CA TYR A 43 6.58 -25.91 -2.30
C TYR A 43 7.64 -24.80 -2.27
N VAL A 44 8.93 -25.15 -2.28
CA VAL A 44 10.04 -24.19 -2.18
C VAL A 44 10.10 -23.35 -3.46
N VAL A 45 10.10 -23.99 -4.63
CA VAL A 45 10.10 -23.31 -5.93
C VAL A 45 8.93 -22.34 -6.03
N ARG A 46 7.71 -22.80 -5.72
CA ARG A 46 6.51 -21.97 -5.77
C ARG A 46 6.59 -20.76 -4.85
N LYS A 47 7.06 -20.94 -3.61
CA LYS A 47 7.18 -19.84 -2.66
C LYS A 47 8.24 -18.83 -3.09
N ILE A 48 9.37 -19.28 -3.65
CA ILE A 48 10.38 -18.37 -4.20
C ILE A 48 9.82 -17.58 -5.38
N GLU A 49 9.14 -18.25 -6.32
CA GLU A 49 8.48 -17.59 -7.46
C GLU A 49 7.46 -16.56 -7.00
N ASP A 50 6.67 -16.88 -5.99
CA ASP A 50 5.64 -15.99 -5.46
C ASP A 50 6.24 -14.77 -4.74
N LEU A 51 7.35 -14.94 -4.01
CA LEU A 51 8.11 -13.83 -3.41
C LEU A 51 8.69 -12.89 -4.48
N VAL A 52 9.28 -13.44 -5.53
CA VAL A 52 9.82 -12.67 -6.65
C VAL A 52 8.71 -11.95 -7.40
N ARG A 53 7.59 -12.64 -7.68
CA ARG A 53 6.38 -12.07 -8.27
C ARG A 53 5.90 -10.84 -7.50
N ARG A 54 5.73 -10.98 -6.18
CA ARG A 54 5.28 -9.89 -5.31
C ARG A 54 6.25 -8.72 -5.38
N ARG A 55 7.57 -8.98 -5.30
CA ARG A 55 8.57 -7.93 -5.40
C ARG A 55 8.47 -7.16 -6.71
N TRP A 56 8.33 -7.85 -7.83
CA TRP A 56 8.14 -7.21 -9.14
C TRP A 56 6.83 -6.42 -9.21
N LEU A 57 5.73 -6.96 -8.69
CA LEU A 57 4.44 -6.27 -8.64
C LEU A 57 4.51 -5.00 -7.78
N THR A 58 5.16 -5.06 -6.61
CA THR A 58 5.40 -3.89 -5.74
C THR A 58 6.22 -2.82 -6.47
N LEU A 59 7.31 -3.21 -7.14
CA LEU A 59 8.14 -2.29 -7.91
C LEU A 59 7.36 -1.63 -9.06
N ALA A 60 6.49 -2.38 -9.73
CA ALA A 60 5.70 -1.89 -10.86
C ALA A 60 4.53 -0.97 -10.44
N THR A 61 3.96 -1.15 -9.25
CA THR A 61 2.68 -0.48 -8.89
C THR A 61 2.74 0.46 -7.69
N SER A 62 3.70 0.25 -6.79
CA SER A 62 3.81 0.98 -5.51
C SER A 62 5.18 1.61 -5.27
N GLY A 63 6.15 1.32 -6.14
CA GLY A 63 7.46 1.96 -6.17
C GLY A 63 8.52 1.31 -5.26
N GLY A 64 9.72 1.91 -5.29
CA GLY A 64 10.93 1.50 -4.55
C GLY A 64 11.55 2.62 -3.71
N ILE A 65 10.82 3.73 -3.49
CA ILE A 65 11.27 4.88 -2.73
C ILE A 65 10.71 4.80 -1.31
N ASN A 66 11.57 4.49 -0.35
CA ASN A 66 11.19 4.49 1.07
C ASN A 66 11.38 5.88 1.68
N PHE A 67 10.43 6.31 2.51
CA PHE A 67 10.51 7.50 3.35
C PHE A 67 10.73 7.09 4.81
N SER A 68 11.42 7.93 5.57
CA SER A 68 11.50 7.75 7.03
C SER A 68 10.31 8.45 7.66
N SER A 69 9.63 7.79 8.60
CA SER A 69 8.45 8.33 9.27
C SER A 69 8.73 8.57 10.74
N PHE A 70 8.21 9.67 11.28
CA PHE A 70 8.42 10.12 12.65
C PHE A 70 7.10 10.57 13.27
N MET A 71 6.87 10.26 14.54
CA MET A 71 5.66 10.68 15.25
C MET A 71 5.67 12.19 15.48
N ALA A 72 4.57 12.86 15.11
CA ALA A 72 4.44 14.30 15.26
C ALA A 72 4.37 14.69 16.75
N GLN A 73 5.09 15.75 17.11
CA GLN A 73 5.07 16.38 18.44
C GLN A 73 4.95 17.90 18.30
N PRO A 74 4.20 18.57 19.18
CA PRO A 74 4.00 20.01 19.06
C PRO A 74 5.23 20.78 19.54
N CYS A 75 5.63 21.80 18.79
CA CYS A 75 6.64 22.79 19.20
C CYS A 75 6.29 24.15 18.58
N PRO A 76 5.61 25.04 19.32
CA PRO A 76 5.17 26.35 18.81
C PRO A 76 6.30 27.31 18.42
N GLU A 77 7.53 27.06 18.86
CA GLU A 77 8.70 27.91 18.60
C GLU A 77 9.24 27.76 17.17
N LEU A 78 8.88 26.68 16.47
CA LEU A 78 9.30 26.45 15.09
C LEU A 78 8.53 27.38 14.13
N GLY A 79 9.24 27.87 13.11
CA GLY A 79 8.66 28.72 12.07
C GLY A 79 7.88 27.95 11.00
N GLU A 80 7.46 28.68 9.97
CA GLU A 80 6.80 28.09 8.80
C GLU A 80 7.73 27.14 8.04
N LEU A 81 7.24 25.93 7.75
CA LEU A 81 7.98 24.85 7.10
C LEU A 81 9.32 24.51 7.80
N GLU A 82 9.39 24.74 9.10
CA GLU A 82 10.47 24.28 9.96
C GLU A 82 10.03 23.09 10.80
N MET A 83 10.96 22.15 11.00
CA MET A 83 10.75 20.98 11.84
C MET A 83 12.03 20.66 12.62
N CYS A 84 11.91 19.88 13.69
CA CYS A 84 13.05 19.30 14.39
C CYS A 84 12.89 17.78 14.46
N ILE A 85 13.76 17.06 13.79
CA ILE A 85 13.92 15.61 13.85
C ILE A 85 15.32 15.33 14.40
N PRO A 86 15.44 14.98 15.69
CA PRO A 86 16.74 14.83 16.34
C PRO A 86 17.62 13.75 15.69
N ASP A 87 16.99 12.68 15.18
CA ASP A 87 17.68 11.54 14.57
C ASP A 87 18.19 11.80 13.15
N MET A 88 17.83 12.93 12.55
CA MET A 88 18.21 13.28 11.18
C MET A 88 19.14 14.49 11.15
N PRO A 89 20.10 14.56 10.22
CA PRO A 89 20.92 15.75 10.04
C PRO A 89 20.08 17.01 9.78
N GLU A 90 20.54 18.16 10.24
CA GLU A 90 19.99 19.44 9.81
C GLU A 90 20.08 19.59 8.29
N GLY A 91 19.09 20.24 7.70
CA GLY A 91 19.04 20.40 6.24
C GLY A 91 17.63 20.43 5.68
N LYS A 92 17.51 20.27 4.37
CA LYS A 92 16.23 20.34 3.65
C LYS A 92 15.72 18.97 3.28
N TYR A 93 14.44 18.74 3.51
CA TYR A 93 13.77 17.46 3.27
C TYR A 93 12.47 17.68 2.52
N VAL A 94 12.14 16.80 1.58
CA VAL A 94 10.76 16.66 1.11
C VAL A 94 9.99 15.96 2.21
N GLY A 95 8.91 16.58 2.67
CA GLY A 95 8.09 16.10 3.77
C GLY A 95 6.61 16.13 3.44
N PHE A 96 5.86 15.15 3.94
CA PHE A 96 4.42 15.03 3.78
C PHE A 96 3.81 14.11 4.86
N ARG A 97 2.49 14.09 4.92
CA ARG A 97 1.69 13.14 5.71
C ARG A 97 0.82 12.31 4.77
N TYR A 98 0.60 11.04 5.09
CA TYR A 98 -0.39 10.22 4.38
C TYR A 98 -1.83 10.56 4.81
N PRO A 99 -2.82 10.43 3.91
CA PRO A 99 -2.64 10.22 2.47
C PRO A 99 -2.17 11.49 1.75
N ILE A 100 -1.38 11.34 0.68
CA ILE A 100 -1.09 12.42 -0.27
C ILE A 100 -2.34 12.57 -1.15
N ARG A 101 -3.04 13.69 -1.05
CA ARG A 101 -4.29 13.96 -1.77
C ARG A 101 -4.04 14.81 -3.00
N ASP A 102 -3.10 15.73 -2.91
CA ASP A 102 -2.69 16.60 -4.00
C ASP A 102 -1.16 16.73 -4.02
N ARG A 103 -0.59 17.13 -5.16
CA ARG A 103 0.86 17.36 -5.29
C ARG A 103 1.39 18.39 -4.28
N ASN A 104 0.53 19.33 -3.85
CA ASN A 104 0.90 20.36 -2.90
C ASN A 104 0.98 19.84 -1.46
N ASP A 105 0.53 18.61 -1.17
CA ASP A 105 0.77 17.99 0.14
C ASP A 105 2.26 17.66 0.37
N LEU A 106 3.07 17.63 -0.70
CA LEU A 106 4.52 17.52 -0.61
C LEU A 106 5.14 18.91 -0.52
N GLN A 107 5.91 19.14 0.55
CA GLN A 107 6.58 20.42 0.78
C GLN A 107 8.05 20.21 1.11
N ILE A 108 8.85 21.28 0.97
CA ILE A 108 10.23 21.27 1.45
C ILE A 108 10.26 21.86 2.86
N TRP A 109 10.66 21.03 3.80
CA TRP A 109 10.83 21.37 5.21
C TRP A 109 12.29 21.55 5.55
N THR A 110 12.59 22.48 6.45
CA THR A 110 13.93 22.68 6.99
C THR A 110 14.02 22.02 8.36
N ASN A 111 14.82 20.96 8.47
CA ASN A 111 15.17 20.34 9.75
C ASN A 111 16.20 21.20 10.48
N LYS A 112 15.85 21.65 11.69
CA LYS A 112 16.71 22.39 12.61
C LYS A 112 16.71 21.69 13.95
N HIS A 113 17.88 21.53 14.57
CA HIS A 113 17.98 20.94 15.89
C HIS A 113 17.73 21.98 16.96
N ILE A 114 16.73 21.72 17.81
CA ILE A 114 16.43 22.56 18.97
C ILE A 114 16.99 21.88 20.22
N LYS A 115 17.76 22.64 21.01
CA LYS A 115 18.32 22.15 22.27
C LYS A 115 17.21 21.70 23.21
N GLY A 116 17.28 20.46 23.68
CA GLY A 116 16.31 19.87 24.59
C GLY A 116 15.23 19.01 23.90
N LEU A 117 15.10 19.10 22.57
CA LEU A 117 14.27 18.19 21.78
C LEU A 117 15.15 17.03 21.29
N ASN A 118 15.11 15.90 21.99
CA ASN A 118 16.02 14.77 21.74
C ASN A 118 15.32 13.40 21.73
N GLN A 119 13.99 13.38 21.69
CA GLN A 119 13.25 12.12 21.67
C GLN A 119 13.39 11.44 20.30
N GLN A 120 13.90 10.21 20.31
CA GLN A 120 14.05 9.42 19.08
C GLN A 120 12.69 9.04 18.49
N GLY A 121 12.63 8.92 17.17
CA GLY A 121 11.42 8.55 16.44
C GLY A 121 10.35 9.65 16.40
N THR A 122 10.69 10.88 16.79
CA THR A 122 9.77 12.02 16.79
C THR A 122 10.18 13.13 15.84
N MET A 123 9.18 13.87 15.36
CA MET A 123 9.34 15.12 14.65
C MET A 123 8.55 16.19 15.40
N TYR A 124 9.24 17.24 15.81
CA TYR A 124 8.62 18.43 16.37
C TYR A 124 8.28 19.43 15.27
N VAL A 125 7.11 20.04 15.36
CA VAL A 125 6.62 21.01 14.38
C VAL A 125 5.64 21.99 15.03
N ASN A 126 5.52 23.19 14.45
CA ASN A 126 4.51 24.14 14.87
C ASN A 126 3.09 23.58 14.63
N PRO A 127 2.21 23.55 15.65
CA PRO A 127 0.85 23.03 15.53
C PRO A 127 0.00 23.64 14.41
N ASP A 128 0.09 24.95 14.22
CA ASP A 128 -0.70 25.64 13.20
C ASP A 128 -0.20 25.27 11.80
N ILE A 129 1.12 25.21 11.62
CA ILE A 129 1.75 24.81 10.35
C ILE A 129 1.45 23.34 10.03
N ALA A 130 1.51 22.44 11.01
CA ALA A 130 1.18 21.04 10.87
C ALA A 130 -0.27 20.81 10.40
N ARG A 131 -1.23 21.51 11.01
CA ARG A 131 -2.63 21.48 10.59
C ARG A 131 -2.80 22.03 9.18
N ASP A 132 -2.21 23.18 8.91
CA ASP A 132 -2.44 23.96 7.69
C ASP A 132 -1.81 23.35 6.44
N TYR A 133 -0.63 22.73 6.56
CA TYR A 133 0.08 22.13 5.44
C TYR A 133 -0.13 20.63 5.31
N CYS A 134 -0.53 19.95 6.39
CA CYS A 134 -0.59 18.48 6.39
C CYS A 134 -1.91 17.93 6.92
N GLY A 135 -2.85 18.76 7.40
CA GLY A 135 -4.05 18.30 8.09
C GLY A 135 -3.76 17.51 9.37
N MET A 136 -2.53 17.62 9.88
CA MET A 136 -1.97 16.79 10.93
C MET A 136 -2.35 17.32 12.32
N ASP A 137 -2.55 16.41 13.26
CA ASP A 137 -2.60 16.70 14.70
C ASP A 137 -1.58 15.83 15.45
N PHE A 138 -1.76 15.62 16.76
CA PHE A 138 -0.74 15.05 17.64
C PHE A 138 -1.25 13.85 18.45
N ASP A 139 -2.26 13.13 17.93
CA ASP A 139 -2.87 11.97 18.60
C ASP A 139 -2.27 10.60 18.19
N GLY A 140 -1.17 10.62 17.45
CA GLY A 140 -0.49 9.42 16.92
C GLY A 140 -0.02 9.57 15.48
N ASP A 141 -0.41 10.68 14.84
CA ASP A 141 0.02 11.12 13.53
C ASP A 141 1.52 11.03 13.29
N THR A 142 1.90 10.56 12.09
CA THR A 142 3.29 10.46 11.67
C THR A 142 3.57 11.28 10.41
N PHE A 143 4.81 11.77 10.30
CA PHE A 143 5.28 12.61 9.22
C PHE A 143 6.43 11.95 8.48
N CYS A 144 6.29 11.84 7.15
CA CYS A 144 7.23 11.16 6.27
C CYS A 144 8.21 12.15 5.65
N VAL A 145 9.50 11.83 5.66
CA VAL A 145 10.56 12.71 5.13
C VAL A 145 11.60 11.96 4.31
N LYS A 146 12.20 12.68 3.36
CA LYS A 146 13.39 12.24 2.60
C LYS A 146 14.22 13.43 2.16
N SER A 147 15.56 13.30 2.21
CA SER A 147 16.46 14.39 1.81
C SER A 147 16.19 14.85 0.38
N VAL A 148 16.19 16.16 0.15
CA VAL A 148 16.03 16.76 -1.19
C VAL A 148 17.13 16.31 -2.16
N GLU A 149 18.32 15.94 -1.65
CA GLU A 149 19.42 15.43 -2.47
C GLU A 149 19.10 14.07 -3.09
N LYS A 150 18.28 13.27 -2.41
CA LYS A 150 17.82 11.96 -2.91
C LYS A 150 16.62 12.08 -3.86
N LEU A 151 15.98 13.25 -3.92
CA LEU A 151 14.79 13.53 -4.72
C LEU A 151 14.94 14.87 -5.47
N PRO A 152 15.98 15.06 -6.30
CA PRO A 152 16.32 16.36 -6.87
C PRO A 152 15.23 16.93 -7.78
N GLU A 153 14.61 16.09 -8.62
CA GLU A 153 13.55 16.54 -9.54
C GLU A 153 12.25 16.89 -8.80
N ILE A 154 11.85 16.10 -7.80
CA ILE A 154 10.69 16.43 -6.95
C ILE A 154 10.94 17.75 -6.21
N ALA A 155 12.14 17.91 -5.64
CA ALA A 155 12.50 19.15 -4.95
C ALA A 155 12.53 20.36 -5.90
N LYS A 156 12.91 20.17 -7.17
CA LYS A 156 12.87 21.23 -8.19
C LYS A 156 11.43 21.61 -8.51
N GLU A 157 10.54 20.64 -8.68
CA GLU A 157 9.12 20.89 -8.94
C GLU A 157 8.44 21.63 -7.78
N ILE A 158 8.65 21.18 -6.54
CA ILE A 158 8.09 21.84 -5.35
C ILE A 158 8.57 23.30 -5.27
N ARG A 159 9.85 23.58 -5.55
CA ARG A 159 10.38 24.96 -5.55
C ARG A 159 9.81 25.83 -6.66
N GLN A 160 9.48 25.24 -7.80
CA GLN A 160 8.95 25.98 -8.94
C GLN A 160 7.53 26.50 -8.69
N TYR A 161 6.67 25.68 -8.06
CA TYR A 161 5.28 26.04 -7.84
C TYR A 161 5.03 26.63 -6.44
N HIS A 162 5.65 26.06 -5.41
CA HIS A 162 5.54 26.46 -3.99
C HIS A 162 4.14 26.90 -3.56
N LEU A 163 3.16 26.02 -3.78
CA LEU A 163 1.76 26.27 -3.43
C LEU A 163 1.43 25.58 -2.12
N LYS A 164 0.72 26.28 -1.23
CA LYS A 164 0.09 25.68 -0.05
C LYS A 164 -1.03 24.74 -0.50
N PRO A 165 -1.25 23.59 0.16
CA PRO A 165 -2.43 22.76 -0.09
C PRO A 165 -3.73 23.57 -0.02
N THR A 166 -4.65 23.29 -0.94
CA THR A 166 -5.98 23.91 -0.98
C THR A 166 -7.01 23.11 -0.17
N THR A 167 -6.70 21.85 0.15
CA THR A 167 -7.54 21.00 0.99
C THR A 167 -7.52 21.48 2.43
N TYR A 168 -8.70 21.62 3.04
CA TYR A 168 -8.83 22.03 4.43
C TYR A 168 -9.55 20.97 5.26
N LYS A 169 -9.18 20.90 6.55
CA LYS A 169 -9.85 20.05 7.53
C LYS A 169 -11.17 20.73 7.94
N PRO A 170 -12.34 20.14 7.66
CA PRO A 170 -13.62 20.73 8.05
C PRO A 170 -13.78 20.75 9.57
N ASP A 171 -14.59 21.69 10.06
CA ASP A 171 -14.94 21.76 11.48
C ASP A 171 -15.69 20.51 11.93
N LYS A 172 -15.42 20.07 13.16
CA LYS A 172 -16.09 18.91 13.74
C LYS A 172 -17.54 19.25 14.07
N VAL A 173 -18.48 18.53 13.44
CA VAL A 173 -19.91 18.64 13.69
C VAL A 173 -20.35 17.42 14.52
N PRO A 174 -21.02 17.61 15.67
CA PRO A 174 -21.49 16.50 16.48
C PRO A 174 -22.41 15.57 15.68
N VAL A 175 -22.13 14.27 15.74
CA VAL A 175 -22.93 13.23 15.08
C VAL A 175 -24.36 13.26 15.63
N GLN A 176 -25.34 13.40 14.75
CA GLN A 176 -26.77 13.41 15.10
C GLN A 176 -27.40 12.02 14.98
N GLY A 177 -28.52 11.79 15.66
CA GLY A 177 -29.32 10.56 15.52
C GLY A 177 -29.04 9.47 16.56
N THR A 178 -29.74 8.36 16.42
CA THR A 178 -29.62 7.17 17.29
C THR A 178 -28.40 6.34 16.93
N LEU A 179 -27.96 5.46 17.84
CA LEU A 179 -26.86 4.54 17.59
C LEU A 179 -27.10 3.66 16.34
N ALA A 180 -28.34 3.24 16.08
CA ALA A 180 -28.69 2.45 14.90
C ALA A 180 -28.52 3.24 13.60
N GLU A 181 -28.94 4.51 13.58
CA GLU A 181 -28.78 5.39 12.41
C GLU A 181 -27.30 5.74 12.17
N VAL A 182 -26.52 5.94 13.23
CA VAL A 182 -25.07 6.14 13.13
C VAL A 182 -24.39 4.89 12.59
N ALA A 183 -24.75 3.70 13.10
CA ALA A 183 -24.20 2.43 12.63
C ALA A 183 -24.51 2.19 11.14
N LEU A 184 -25.75 2.42 10.71
CA LEU A 184 -26.15 2.30 9.30
C LEU A 184 -25.43 3.29 8.39
N ARG A 185 -25.20 4.54 8.83
CA ARG A 185 -24.40 5.50 8.05
C ARG A 185 -22.92 5.13 8.00
N SER A 186 -22.41 4.48 9.05
CA SER A 186 -21.01 4.07 9.13
C SER A 186 -20.68 2.87 8.22
N THR A 187 -21.68 2.14 7.70
CA THR A 187 -21.43 1.09 6.70
C THR A 187 -21.16 1.67 5.31
N GLU A 188 -21.50 2.93 5.07
CA GLU A 188 -21.21 3.63 3.83
C GLU A 188 -19.75 4.12 3.84
N ASN A 189 -18.86 3.35 3.23
CA ASN A 189 -17.46 3.74 3.04
C ASN A 189 -17.17 4.04 1.56
N GLN A 190 -16.99 5.31 1.23
CA GLN A 190 -16.63 5.76 -0.12
C GLN A 190 -15.14 6.09 -0.28
N ILE A 191 -14.30 5.95 0.75
CA ILE A 191 -12.86 6.28 0.70
C ILE A 191 -12.17 5.55 -0.46
N GLY A 192 -12.43 4.25 -0.62
CA GLY A 192 -11.85 3.46 -1.70
C GLY A 192 -12.27 3.92 -3.09
N LEU A 193 -13.52 4.37 -3.25
CA LEU A 193 -14.03 4.89 -4.52
C LEU A 193 -13.43 6.26 -4.85
N ILE A 194 -13.42 7.17 -3.88
CA ILE A 194 -12.89 8.54 -4.05
C ILE A 194 -11.39 8.49 -4.36
N THR A 195 -10.62 7.67 -3.62
CA THR A 195 -9.19 7.49 -3.89
C THR A 195 -8.92 6.85 -5.25
N TYR A 196 -9.78 5.91 -5.69
CA TYR A 196 -9.74 5.38 -7.05
C TYR A 196 -9.98 6.46 -8.12
N TYR A 197 -10.99 7.33 -7.94
CA TYR A 197 -11.24 8.45 -8.83
C TYR A 197 -10.08 9.44 -8.84
N LEU A 198 -9.50 9.76 -7.68
CA LEU A 198 -8.36 10.66 -7.57
C LEU A 198 -7.15 10.12 -8.35
N ALA A 199 -6.81 8.83 -8.17
CA ALA A 199 -5.74 8.19 -8.92
C ALA A 199 -6.01 8.17 -10.43
N THR A 200 -7.27 7.93 -10.83
CA THR A 200 -7.68 7.92 -12.24
C THR A 200 -7.64 9.31 -12.87
N ALA A 201 -8.07 10.34 -12.14
CA ALA A 201 -8.00 11.72 -12.61
C ALA A 201 -6.54 12.16 -12.84
N TRP A 202 -5.63 11.82 -11.93
CA TRP A 202 -4.19 12.03 -12.11
C TRP A 202 -3.66 11.27 -13.33
N ALA A 203 -4.01 9.99 -13.47
CA ALA A 203 -3.48 9.17 -14.54
C ALA A 203 -3.93 9.64 -15.94
N THR A 204 -5.16 10.13 -16.03
CA THR A 204 -5.78 10.53 -17.29
C THR A 204 -5.63 12.01 -17.62
N GLY A 205 -4.95 12.78 -16.76
CA GLY A 205 -4.75 14.22 -16.94
C GLY A 205 -6.01 15.07 -16.68
N GLN A 206 -7.04 14.51 -16.05
CA GLN A 206 -8.30 15.20 -15.74
C GLN A 206 -8.16 16.05 -14.46
N HIS A 207 -7.22 16.99 -14.50
CA HIS A 207 -6.79 17.75 -13.32
C HIS A 207 -7.88 18.65 -12.72
N GLN A 208 -8.92 18.98 -13.49
CA GLN A 208 -10.06 19.76 -13.01
C GLN A 208 -10.79 19.10 -11.83
N TYR A 209 -10.72 17.77 -11.71
CA TYR A 209 -11.38 17.03 -10.63
C TYR A 209 -10.53 16.86 -9.37
N ILE A 210 -9.22 17.10 -9.44
CA ILE A 210 -8.28 16.77 -8.35
C ILE A 210 -8.61 17.53 -7.07
N ALA A 211 -8.84 18.84 -7.13
CA ALA A 211 -9.10 19.64 -5.94
C ALA A 211 -10.38 19.20 -5.21
N GLY A 212 -11.46 18.93 -5.95
CA GLY A 212 -12.71 18.42 -5.39
C GLY A 212 -12.53 17.02 -4.79
N LEU A 213 -11.87 16.10 -5.51
CA LEU A 213 -11.61 14.75 -5.02
C LEU A 213 -10.70 14.73 -3.78
N ALA A 214 -9.67 15.58 -3.74
CA ALA A 214 -8.80 15.74 -2.58
C ALA A 214 -9.57 16.21 -1.35
N GLN A 215 -10.52 17.15 -1.52
CA GLN A 215 -11.42 17.57 -0.46
C GLN A 215 -12.37 16.45 -0.02
N GLU A 216 -12.92 15.68 -0.95
CA GLU A 216 -13.79 14.53 -0.63
C GLU A 216 -13.04 13.42 0.13
N VAL A 217 -11.74 13.20 -0.14
CA VAL A 217 -10.91 12.30 0.69
C VAL A 217 -10.83 12.82 2.12
N GLN A 218 -10.63 14.13 2.32
CA GLN A 218 -10.58 14.73 3.65
C GLN A 218 -11.93 14.59 4.39
N VAL A 219 -13.04 14.80 3.69
CA VAL A 219 -14.39 14.59 4.24
C VAL A 219 -14.58 13.12 4.63
N ALA A 220 -14.16 12.19 3.78
CA ALA A 220 -14.32 10.75 4.00
C ALA A 220 -13.61 10.26 5.27
N VAL A 221 -12.39 10.74 5.55
CA VAL A 221 -11.64 10.36 6.76
C VAL A 221 -12.21 10.97 8.04
N ASP A 222 -12.87 12.12 7.95
CA ASP A 222 -13.43 12.82 9.12
C ASP A 222 -14.91 12.48 9.37
N ARG A 223 -15.65 11.94 8.38
CA ARG A 223 -17.08 11.63 8.46
C ARG A 223 -17.46 10.61 9.54
N LEU A 224 -16.57 9.70 9.92
CA LEU A 224 -16.88 8.75 11.01
C LEU A 224 -17.00 9.45 12.37
N LYS A 225 -16.27 10.56 12.56
CA LYS A 225 -16.21 11.33 13.81
C LYS A 225 -16.97 12.66 13.74
N SER A 226 -17.59 12.96 12.61
CA SER A 226 -18.24 14.24 12.32
C SER A 226 -19.41 14.03 11.38
N ASP A 227 -20.53 14.74 11.59
CA ASP A 227 -21.73 14.62 10.75
C ASP A 227 -21.56 15.30 9.38
N LEU A 228 -20.59 14.82 8.60
CA LEU A 228 -20.27 15.29 7.26
C LEU A 228 -20.91 14.38 6.22
N SER A 229 -21.19 14.94 5.05
CA SER A 229 -21.73 14.20 3.90
C SER A 229 -20.88 14.50 2.67
N HIS A 230 -20.76 13.51 1.80
CA HIS A 230 -20.11 13.68 0.49
C HIS A 230 -20.94 14.55 -0.44
N ASP A 231 -20.28 15.27 -1.34
CA ASP A 231 -20.95 15.81 -2.52
C ASP A 231 -21.24 14.68 -3.53
N GLN A 232 -22.36 13.99 -3.32
CA GLN A 232 -22.75 12.86 -4.17
C GLN A 232 -22.96 13.27 -5.63
N ALA A 233 -23.42 14.50 -5.89
CA ALA A 233 -23.64 14.98 -7.25
C ALA A 233 -22.29 15.12 -8.00
N PHE A 234 -21.28 15.66 -7.32
CA PHE A 234 -19.91 15.72 -7.83
C PHE A 234 -19.32 14.32 -8.06
N LEU A 235 -19.45 13.41 -7.09
CA LEU A 235 -18.91 12.04 -7.23
C LEU A 235 -19.58 11.24 -8.36
N ASP A 236 -20.89 11.43 -8.56
CA ASP A 236 -21.63 10.82 -9.67
C ASP A 236 -21.22 11.39 -11.03
N GLU A 237 -20.91 12.68 -11.12
CA GLU A 237 -20.35 13.31 -12.32
C GLU A 237 -18.98 12.73 -12.64
N VAL A 238 -18.07 12.75 -11.66
CA VAL A 238 -16.71 12.22 -11.81
C VAL A 238 -16.72 10.76 -12.25
N GLY A 239 -17.56 9.93 -11.61
CA GLY A 239 -17.68 8.52 -11.94
C GLY A 239 -18.15 8.23 -13.37
N LYS A 240 -18.94 9.12 -13.97
CA LYS A 240 -19.35 9.03 -15.38
C LYS A 240 -18.26 9.52 -16.34
N SER A 241 -17.42 10.44 -15.89
CA SER A 241 -16.39 11.10 -16.72
C SER A 241 -15.07 10.34 -16.78
N LEU A 242 -14.71 9.59 -15.73
CA LEU A 242 -13.42 8.92 -15.63
C LEU A 242 -13.44 7.51 -16.25
N PRO A 243 -12.40 7.13 -17.03
CA PRO A 243 -12.30 5.79 -17.59
C PRO A 243 -11.89 4.75 -16.52
N LYS A 244 -11.83 3.47 -16.93
CA LYS A 244 -11.22 2.42 -16.11
C LYS A 244 -9.74 2.29 -16.45
N LEU A 245 -8.90 2.13 -15.42
CA LEU A 245 -7.46 1.93 -15.61
C LEU A 245 -7.12 0.45 -15.77
N ASP A 246 -6.47 0.09 -16.88
CA ASP A 246 -6.13 -1.30 -17.20
C ASP A 246 -5.10 -1.91 -16.24
N TRP A 247 -4.13 -1.12 -15.78
CA TRP A 247 -3.12 -1.61 -14.85
C TRP A 247 -3.70 -2.04 -13.49
N LEU A 248 -4.86 -1.50 -13.09
CA LEU A 248 -5.54 -1.93 -11.87
C LEU A 248 -6.14 -3.33 -12.02
N ILE A 249 -6.60 -3.66 -13.23
CA ILE A 249 -7.09 -5.00 -13.58
C ILE A 249 -5.92 -5.98 -13.52
N ASP A 250 -4.79 -5.63 -14.14
CA ASP A 250 -3.60 -6.48 -14.12
C ASP A 250 -3.05 -6.70 -12.72
N ARG A 251 -3.04 -5.66 -11.87
CA ARG A 251 -2.61 -5.78 -10.47
C ARG A 251 -3.39 -6.87 -9.72
N LYS A 252 -4.66 -7.10 -10.07
CA LYS A 252 -5.53 -8.11 -9.44
C LYS A 252 -5.43 -9.50 -10.07
N ARG A 253 -4.76 -9.66 -11.22
CA ARG A 253 -4.64 -10.96 -11.92
C ARG A 253 -3.47 -11.77 -11.36
N GLN A 254 -3.72 -13.04 -11.03
CA GLN A 254 -2.75 -13.90 -10.34
C GLN A 254 -1.49 -14.33 -11.16
N GLY A 255 -1.27 -13.83 -12.38
CA GLY A 255 -0.17 -14.29 -13.26
C GLY A 255 0.86 -13.26 -13.68
N VAL A 256 0.80 -12.07 -13.11
CA VAL A 256 1.71 -10.97 -13.46
C VAL A 256 3.02 -11.13 -12.69
N TYR A 257 4.14 -11.10 -13.41
CA TYR A 257 5.53 -11.23 -12.97
C TYR A 257 5.90 -12.53 -12.24
N GLY A 258 5.06 -13.57 -12.35
CA GLY A 258 5.30 -14.86 -11.73
C GLY A 258 4.44 -15.94 -12.35
N SER A 259 4.94 -17.16 -12.31
CA SER A 259 4.14 -18.33 -12.59
C SER A 259 3.05 -18.47 -11.55
N TYR A 260 1.90 -18.96 -12.00
CA TYR A 260 0.76 -19.24 -11.15
C TYR A 260 0.16 -20.55 -11.57
N TYR A 261 -0.55 -21.19 -10.65
CA TYR A 261 -1.30 -22.38 -11.00
C TYR A 261 -2.72 -21.97 -11.40
N ASP A 262 -3.34 -22.73 -12.31
CA ASP A 262 -4.77 -22.58 -12.57
C ASP A 262 -5.58 -22.63 -11.26
N ALA A 263 -6.84 -22.18 -11.28
CA ALA A 263 -7.69 -22.17 -10.08
C ALA A 263 -7.88 -23.56 -9.44
N LYS A 264 -7.46 -24.64 -10.11
CA LYS A 264 -7.52 -26.03 -9.65
C LYS A 264 -6.13 -26.58 -9.26
N GLN A 265 -5.11 -25.74 -9.27
CA GLN A 265 -3.70 -26.04 -9.00
C GLN A 265 -3.06 -27.13 -9.87
N ARG A 266 -3.57 -27.35 -11.09
CA ARG A 266 -3.20 -28.50 -11.95
C ARG A 266 -2.04 -28.21 -12.89
N CYS A 267 -2.00 -27.00 -13.43
CA CYS A 267 -1.01 -26.61 -14.44
C CYS A 267 -0.38 -25.27 -14.05
N LYS A 268 0.95 -25.24 -14.06
CA LYS A 268 1.73 -24.00 -13.94
C LYS A 268 1.61 -23.23 -15.25
N MET A 269 1.11 -22.01 -15.17
CA MET A 269 0.99 -21.09 -16.29
C MET A 269 2.26 -20.23 -16.40
N PRO A 270 2.66 -19.86 -17.63
CA PRO A 270 3.85 -19.06 -17.81
C PRO A 270 3.67 -17.69 -17.16
N ALA A 271 4.74 -17.20 -16.53
CA ALA A 271 4.78 -15.84 -16.04
C ALA A 271 4.65 -14.86 -17.22
N ARG A 272 3.90 -13.79 -17.02
CA ARG A 272 3.79 -12.69 -18.00
C ARG A 272 4.04 -11.34 -17.34
N THR A 273 4.39 -10.35 -18.14
CA THR A 273 4.39 -8.93 -17.73
C THR A 273 2.96 -8.38 -17.59
N MET A 274 2.82 -7.16 -17.08
CA MET A 274 1.53 -6.44 -17.14
C MET A 274 1.19 -6.13 -18.62
N GLU A 275 -0.07 -6.30 -19.00
CA GLU A 275 -0.62 -5.92 -20.31
C GLU A 275 -0.69 -4.41 -20.46
N ALA A 276 -0.90 -3.69 -19.34
CA ALA A 276 -0.81 -2.25 -19.31
C ALA A 276 0.53 -1.77 -19.90
N ASN A 277 0.45 -1.12 -21.06
CA ASN A 277 1.58 -0.60 -21.84
C ASN A 277 1.99 0.82 -21.43
N GLY A 278 1.29 1.42 -20.46
CA GLY A 278 1.48 2.78 -20.01
C GLY A 278 1.03 3.83 -21.03
N GLU A 279 -0.13 3.62 -21.65
CA GLU A 279 -0.83 4.64 -22.46
C GLU A 279 -1.09 5.96 -21.69
N TYR A 280 -1.08 5.92 -20.37
CA TYR A 280 -1.21 7.08 -19.50
C TYR A 280 0.15 7.68 -19.15
N ASN A 281 0.26 9.00 -19.19
CA ASN A 281 1.45 9.74 -18.74
C ASN A 281 1.43 9.91 -17.21
N ASP A 282 1.35 8.81 -16.49
CA ASP A 282 1.25 8.76 -15.03
C ASP A 282 2.41 8.00 -14.41
N ALA A 283 2.68 8.26 -13.13
CA ALA A 283 3.82 7.68 -12.43
C ALA A 283 3.76 6.14 -12.36
N ILE A 284 2.58 5.54 -12.19
CA ILE A 284 2.40 4.08 -12.15
C ILE A 284 2.64 3.50 -13.54
N SER A 285 2.09 4.11 -14.59
CA SER A 285 2.35 3.68 -15.96
C SER A 285 3.83 3.70 -16.33
N LEU A 286 4.57 4.74 -15.93
CA LEU A 286 6.02 4.82 -16.12
C LEU A 286 6.79 3.73 -15.35
N LEU A 287 6.37 3.43 -14.12
CA LEU A 287 6.96 2.34 -13.32
C LEU A 287 6.72 0.98 -13.96
N ILE A 288 5.50 0.73 -14.45
CA ILE A 288 5.14 -0.51 -15.16
C ILE A 288 6.01 -0.69 -16.40
N GLN A 289 6.15 0.35 -17.24
CA GLN A 289 7.01 0.32 -18.42
C GLN A 289 8.45 -0.03 -18.04
N SER A 290 9.02 0.71 -17.08
CA SER A 290 10.40 0.52 -16.62
C SER A 290 10.64 -0.89 -16.07
N VAL A 291 9.67 -1.44 -15.32
CA VAL A 291 9.77 -2.79 -14.76
C VAL A 291 9.61 -3.85 -15.85
N ASN A 292 8.63 -3.71 -16.75
CA ASN A 292 8.41 -4.63 -17.86
C ASN A 292 9.65 -4.78 -18.75
N GLU A 293 10.39 -3.68 -18.99
CA GLU A 293 11.60 -3.67 -19.82
C GLU A 293 12.74 -4.53 -19.25
N ILE A 294 12.88 -4.56 -17.92
CA ILE A 294 13.99 -5.26 -17.24
C ILE A 294 13.60 -6.61 -16.66
N TRP A 295 12.30 -6.89 -16.54
CA TRP A 295 11.79 -8.10 -15.94
C TRP A 295 12.25 -9.35 -16.70
N LYS A 296 12.55 -10.40 -15.93
CA LYS A 296 12.83 -11.73 -16.45
C LYS A 296 12.05 -12.76 -15.66
N PRO A 297 11.51 -13.80 -16.32
CA PRO A 297 10.86 -14.90 -15.61
C PRO A 297 11.86 -15.60 -14.69
N VAL A 298 11.36 -16.04 -13.55
CA VAL A 298 12.11 -16.92 -12.66
C VAL A 298 12.27 -18.27 -13.34
N ASP A 299 13.52 -18.69 -13.56
CA ASP A 299 13.85 -19.98 -14.17
C ASP A 299 14.36 -20.93 -13.07
N LEU A 300 13.41 -21.59 -12.39
CA LEU A 300 13.69 -22.59 -11.37
C LEU A 300 13.13 -23.94 -11.81
N HIS A 301 13.92 -24.99 -11.60
CA HIS A 301 13.52 -26.36 -11.88
C HIS A 301 12.64 -26.91 -10.74
N GLU A 302 11.43 -27.34 -11.07
CA GLU A 302 10.51 -28.02 -10.15
C GLU A 302 10.53 -29.53 -10.43
N ARG A 303 10.86 -30.33 -9.41
CA ARG A 303 10.79 -31.80 -9.46
C ARG A 303 9.48 -32.33 -8.93
N THR A 304 9.13 -33.57 -9.26
CA THR A 304 7.86 -34.14 -8.79
C THR A 304 7.92 -34.47 -7.30
N LEU A 305 6.80 -34.30 -6.57
CA LEU A 305 6.74 -34.65 -5.13
C LEU A 305 7.15 -36.10 -4.83
N LEU A 306 6.95 -37.02 -5.79
CA LEU A 306 7.30 -38.43 -5.65
C LEU A 306 8.80 -38.64 -5.45
N GLU A 307 9.63 -37.79 -6.06
CA GLU A 307 11.08 -37.90 -5.98
C GLU A 307 11.64 -37.50 -4.60
N PHE A 308 10.86 -36.75 -3.81
CA PHE A 308 11.22 -36.38 -2.44
C PHE A 308 10.76 -37.41 -1.41
N ARG A 309 9.97 -38.43 -1.81
CA ARG A 309 9.37 -39.39 -0.87
C ARG A 309 10.41 -40.15 -0.04
N GLU A 310 11.55 -40.45 -0.64
CA GLU A 310 12.61 -41.24 -0.01
C GLU A 310 13.62 -40.38 0.77
N LEU A 311 13.55 -39.04 0.65
CA LEU A 311 14.39 -38.11 1.43
C LEU A 311 13.90 -37.94 2.87
N PHE A 312 12.60 -38.13 3.10
CA PHE A 312 12.03 -38.07 4.43
C PHE A 312 11.98 -39.46 5.04
N VAL A 313 12.60 -39.64 6.21
CA VAL A 313 12.42 -40.85 7.02
C VAL A 313 10.93 -41.08 7.20
N LYS A 314 10.46 -42.32 7.02
CA LYS A 314 9.04 -42.67 7.25
C LYS A 314 8.60 -42.02 8.57
N PRO A 315 7.61 -41.11 8.54
CA PRO A 315 7.20 -40.42 9.74
C PRO A 315 6.80 -41.45 10.78
N SER A 316 7.15 -41.21 12.04
CA SER A 316 6.65 -42.05 13.13
C SER A 316 5.13 -42.12 13.02
N GLU A 317 4.55 -43.25 13.39
CA GLU A 317 3.11 -43.47 13.26
C GLU A 317 2.28 -42.36 13.94
N ILE A 318 2.86 -41.75 14.98
CA ILE A 318 2.32 -40.60 15.71
C ILE A 318 2.28 -39.33 14.85
N LEU A 319 3.37 -39.01 14.15
CA LEU A 319 3.44 -37.85 13.26
C LEU A 319 2.50 -38.02 12.06
N TYR A 320 2.42 -39.23 11.51
CA TYR A 320 1.49 -39.55 10.43
C TYR A 320 0.02 -39.36 10.86
N LYS A 321 -0.35 -39.90 12.03
CA LYS A 321 -1.70 -39.73 12.60
C LYS A 321 -2.03 -38.26 12.86
N ARG A 322 -1.07 -37.48 13.37
CA ARG A 322 -1.24 -36.02 13.57
C ARG A 322 -1.41 -35.27 12.24
N ALA A 323 -0.64 -35.61 11.21
CA ALA A 323 -0.76 -34.98 9.90
C ALA A 323 -2.11 -35.27 9.23
N ILE A 324 -2.59 -36.52 9.29
CA ILE A 324 -3.94 -36.91 8.81
C ILE A 324 -5.02 -36.13 9.54
N ALA A 325 -4.97 -36.10 10.89
CA ALA A 325 -5.96 -35.38 11.68
C ALA A 325 -6.00 -33.87 11.35
N ARG A 326 -4.84 -33.25 11.14
CA ARG A 326 -4.73 -31.82 10.81
C ARG A 326 -5.19 -31.52 9.38
N ARG A 327 -4.95 -32.43 8.42
CA ARG A 327 -5.51 -32.35 7.06
C ARG A 327 -7.03 -32.39 7.09
N ASP A 328 -7.60 -33.33 7.84
CA ASP A 328 -9.05 -33.51 7.93
C ASP A 328 -9.71 -32.32 8.65
N GLU A 329 -9.05 -31.74 9.66
CA GLU A 329 -9.46 -30.50 10.30
C GLU A 329 -9.48 -29.32 9.30
N TYR A 330 -8.41 -29.13 8.52
CA TYR A 330 -8.31 -28.07 7.50
C TYR A 330 -9.37 -28.22 6.40
N ALA A 331 -9.58 -29.45 5.92
CA ALA A 331 -10.56 -29.75 4.89
C ALA A 331 -12.01 -29.57 5.38
N SER A 332 -12.25 -29.73 6.69
CA SER A 332 -13.57 -29.48 7.29
C SER A 332 -13.86 -27.98 7.44
N LYS A 333 -12.84 -27.16 7.71
CA LYS A 333 -12.96 -25.70 7.85
C LYS A 333 -13.17 -24.97 6.51
N GLN A 334 -12.77 -25.53 5.39
CA GLN A 334 -13.00 -24.95 4.04
C GLN A 334 -14.41 -25.20 3.48
N LYS A 335 -15.27 -25.95 4.18
CA LYS A 335 -16.63 -26.31 3.74
C LYS A 335 -17.76 -25.54 4.43
N CYS A 336 -17.46 -24.50 5.21
CA CYS A 336 -18.46 -23.62 5.82
C CYS A 336 -18.46 -22.24 5.17
#